data_AF-A0A948SN73-F1
#
_entry.id   AF-A0A948SN73-F1
#
_cell.length_a   1.000
_cell.length_b   1.000
_cell.length_c   1.000
_cell.angle_alpha   90.00
_cell.angle_beta   90.00
_cell.angle_gamma   90.00
#
_symmetry.space_group_name_H-M   'P 1'
#
loop_
_entity.id
_entity.type
_entity.pdbx_description
1 polymer ?
#
loop_
_entity_poly.entity_id
_entity_poly.type
_entity_poly.pdbx_seq_one_letter_code
_entity_poly.pdbx_strand_id
1 'polypeptide(L)'
;MSAKTEATNPAKLASFLRKHVPAGNALQSTLEPEGMDLVDLFVQSYMLWQAPSADAIGALKRLKAAFFDWNDLRVSLVSDIVDVIGHRHWRAADRVSRMRDAMNGIFRREHKVSLERLRTLMKRDAVNYMETLPGMIPFVANRVLLVGVDFHSVPVEEFGLQMLVQAGALPAGTSLVDASGWVTRHVKAEEAREAHRALVAAVDHMWETNPPKLPKAATKPAELAPPKPIEEARAAAKALVEAQLAAERAALLAERAARREEMRREKAALKAKEARERAAAAKPKASKGATAVKSAKAGKPAKAAKAARPAKVAKKRK
;
A
#
# COMPACT_ATOMS: atom_id res chain seq x y z
N MET A 1 -14.55 -0.09 41.72
CA MET A 1 -13.64 -1.04 41.04
C MET A 1 -12.73 -0.26 40.11
N SER A 2 -11.50 0.05 40.51
CA SER A 2 -10.58 0.80 39.63
C SER A 2 -9.97 -0.14 38.61
N ALA A 3 -10.29 0.05 37.32
CA ALA A 3 -9.62 -0.67 36.25
C ALA A 3 -8.14 -0.26 36.25
N LYS A 4 -7.25 -1.17 36.65
CA LYS A 4 -5.81 -0.98 36.41
C LYS A 4 -5.61 -1.00 34.90
N THR A 5 -5.10 0.10 34.35
CA THR A 5 -4.64 0.15 32.97
C THR A 5 -3.40 -0.73 32.87
N GLU A 6 -3.58 -2.01 32.53
CA GLU A 6 -2.46 -2.95 32.45
C GLU A 6 -1.53 -2.54 31.31
N ALA A 7 -0.32 -2.12 31.65
CA ALA A 7 0.67 -1.68 30.67
C ALA A 7 1.25 -2.89 29.91
N THR A 8 1.62 -2.68 28.65
CA THR A 8 2.31 -3.70 27.83
C THR A 8 3.58 -4.18 28.52
N ASN A 9 3.80 -5.49 28.62
CA ASN A 9 4.87 -6.06 29.43
C ASN A 9 5.83 -6.95 28.59
N PRO A 10 7.03 -6.46 28.23
CA PRO A 10 7.96 -7.21 27.40
C PRO A 10 8.58 -8.42 28.13
N ALA A 11 8.67 -8.41 29.46
CA ALA A 11 9.14 -9.57 30.23
C ALA A 11 8.13 -10.72 30.19
N LYS A 12 6.83 -10.40 30.18
CA LYS A 12 5.75 -11.38 29.97
C LYS A 12 5.75 -11.92 28.54
N LEU A 13 6.00 -11.09 27.53
CA LEU A 13 6.22 -11.57 26.15
C LEU A 13 7.39 -12.56 26.09
N ALA A 14 8.56 -12.19 26.61
CA ALA A 14 9.74 -13.07 26.59
C ALA A 14 9.50 -14.39 27.34
N SER A 15 8.79 -14.34 28.50
CA SER A 15 8.41 -15.54 29.24
C SER A 15 7.38 -16.40 28.49
N PHE A 16 6.43 -15.79 27.79
CA PHE A 16 5.43 -16.49 26.98
C PHE A 16 6.10 -17.20 25.80
N LEU A 17 6.94 -16.49 25.04
CA LEU A 17 7.66 -17.07 23.91
C LEU A 17 8.53 -18.24 24.39
N ARG A 18 9.36 -18.06 25.42
CA ARG A 18 10.19 -19.14 26.00
C ARG A 18 9.41 -20.36 26.47
N LYS A 19 8.20 -20.17 27.01
CA LYS A 19 7.32 -21.27 27.43
C LYS A 19 6.80 -22.09 26.25
N HIS A 20 6.58 -21.43 25.11
CA HIS A 20 5.97 -22.04 23.92
C HIS A 20 6.95 -22.27 22.76
N VAL A 21 8.25 -22.01 22.93
CA VAL A 21 9.28 -22.45 21.96
C VAL A 21 9.13 -23.97 21.79
N PRO A 22 8.91 -24.47 20.56
CA PRO A 22 8.75 -25.89 20.33
C PRO A 22 10.01 -26.66 20.73
N ALA A 23 9.83 -27.88 21.26
CA ALA A 23 10.95 -28.77 21.55
C ALA A 23 11.63 -29.26 20.26
N GLY A 24 12.62 -28.50 19.80
CA GLY A 24 13.49 -28.83 18.67
C GLY A 24 12.88 -28.60 17.27
N ASN A 25 13.61 -29.04 16.25
CA ASN A 25 13.34 -28.78 14.83
C ASN A 25 12.03 -29.42 14.28
N ALA A 26 11.22 -30.09 15.10
CA ALA A 26 9.99 -30.75 14.68
C ALA A 26 8.92 -29.77 14.18
N LEU A 27 8.81 -28.57 14.76
CA LEU A 27 7.90 -27.54 14.23
C LEU A 27 8.45 -26.82 12.99
N GLN A 28 9.77 -26.86 12.79
CA GLN A 28 10.42 -26.29 11.60
C GLN A 28 10.08 -27.12 10.36
N SER A 29 10.28 -28.43 10.39
CA SER A 29 10.02 -29.31 9.25
C SER A 29 8.54 -29.44 8.87
N THR A 30 7.62 -29.13 9.79
CA THR A 30 6.17 -29.22 9.57
C THR A 30 5.58 -27.92 9.03
N LEU A 31 5.94 -26.76 9.60
CA LEU A 31 5.46 -25.46 9.13
C LEU A 31 6.25 -24.91 7.93
N GLU A 32 7.54 -25.21 7.85
CA GLU A 32 8.50 -24.63 6.90
C GLU A 32 9.34 -25.75 6.24
N PRO A 33 8.71 -26.72 5.54
CA PRO A 33 9.45 -27.81 4.91
C PRO A 33 10.42 -27.28 3.85
N GLU A 34 11.61 -27.86 3.81
CA GLU A 34 12.68 -27.44 2.90
C GLU A 34 12.24 -27.51 1.43
N GLY A 35 12.55 -26.47 0.66
CA GLY A 35 12.14 -26.36 -0.74
C GLY A 35 10.69 -25.94 -0.98
N MET A 36 9.94 -25.51 0.04
CA MET A 36 8.60 -24.92 -0.13
C MET A 36 8.65 -23.66 -1.02
N ASP A 37 7.85 -23.64 -2.08
CA ASP A 37 7.67 -22.44 -2.92
C ASP A 37 7.00 -21.30 -2.16
N LEU A 38 7.23 -20.05 -2.58
CA LEU A 38 6.60 -18.89 -1.96
C LEU A 38 5.07 -18.88 -2.12
N VAL A 39 4.52 -19.46 -3.20
CA VAL A 39 3.07 -19.59 -3.36
C VAL A 39 2.52 -20.69 -2.45
N ASP A 40 3.22 -21.83 -2.32
CA ASP A 40 2.88 -22.88 -1.34
C ASP A 40 2.84 -22.31 0.09
N LEU A 41 3.87 -21.55 0.49
CA LEU A 41 3.95 -20.86 1.78
C LEU A 41 2.80 -19.87 1.97
N PHE A 42 2.45 -19.11 0.94
CA PHE A 42 1.35 -18.16 0.95
C PHE A 42 -0.02 -18.85 1.12
N VAL A 43 -0.29 -19.93 0.37
CA VAL A 43 -1.51 -20.74 0.50
C VAL A 43 -1.59 -21.38 1.88
N GLN A 44 -0.50 -21.99 2.36
CA GLN A 44 -0.42 -22.56 3.71
C GLN A 44 -0.65 -21.51 4.80
N SER A 45 -0.16 -20.27 4.61
CA SER A 45 -0.40 -19.15 5.54
C SER A 45 -1.88 -18.78 5.62
N TYR A 46 -2.60 -18.78 4.49
CA TYR A 46 -4.06 -18.63 4.48
C TYR A 46 -4.78 -19.77 5.18
N MET A 47 -4.25 -21.00 5.16
CA MET A 47 -4.83 -22.12 5.89
C MET A 47 -4.51 -22.07 7.40
N LEU A 48 -3.31 -21.58 7.78
CA LEU A 48 -2.84 -21.47 9.17
C LEU A 48 -3.52 -20.36 9.98
N TRP A 49 -3.96 -19.27 9.34
CA TRP A 49 -4.63 -18.16 10.01
C TRP A 49 -5.84 -18.62 10.83
N GLN A 50 -5.85 -18.46 12.16
CA GLN A 50 -6.94 -18.94 13.04
C GLN A 50 -7.27 -20.45 12.88
N ALA A 51 -6.29 -21.32 12.63
CA ALA A 51 -6.46 -22.76 12.56
C ALA A 51 -5.20 -23.48 13.10
N PRO A 52 -5.30 -24.75 13.57
CA PRO A 52 -4.14 -25.48 14.04
C PRO A 52 -3.22 -25.88 12.88
N SER A 53 -1.92 -25.94 13.15
CA SER A 53 -0.86 -26.20 12.15
C SER A 53 -1.08 -27.50 11.38
N ALA A 54 -1.48 -28.57 12.07
CA ALA A 54 -1.76 -29.88 11.47
C ALA A 54 -2.87 -29.82 10.40
N ASP A 55 -3.95 -29.05 10.65
CA ASP A 55 -5.03 -28.87 9.68
C ASP A 55 -4.56 -28.03 8.48
N ALA A 56 -3.76 -27.00 8.71
CA ALA A 56 -3.21 -26.17 7.64
C ALA A 56 -2.27 -26.95 6.70
N ILE A 57 -1.42 -27.82 7.25
CA ILE A 57 -0.55 -28.73 6.50
C ILE A 57 -1.41 -29.75 5.73
N GLY A 58 -2.43 -30.33 6.38
CA GLY A 58 -3.37 -31.26 5.75
C GLY A 58 -4.22 -30.62 4.65
N ALA A 59 -4.54 -29.33 4.77
CA ALA A 59 -5.24 -28.54 3.76
C ALA A 59 -4.35 -28.30 2.53
N LEU A 60 -3.11 -27.82 2.72
CA LEU A 60 -2.17 -27.63 1.61
C LEU A 60 -1.95 -28.93 0.81
N LYS A 61 -1.75 -30.07 1.49
CA LYS A 61 -1.59 -31.37 0.84
C LYS A 61 -2.80 -31.76 -0.02
N ARG A 62 -4.03 -31.51 0.48
CA ARG A 62 -5.27 -31.79 -0.26
C ARG A 62 -5.45 -30.85 -1.45
N LEU A 63 -5.16 -29.56 -1.29
CA LEU A 63 -5.19 -28.59 -2.39
C LEU A 63 -4.22 -28.99 -3.52
N LYS A 64 -2.96 -29.34 -3.19
CA LYS A 64 -1.96 -29.79 -4.18
C LYS A 64 -2.29 -31.14 -4.84
N ALA A 65 -3.22 -31.92 -4.29
CA ALA A 65 -3.69 -33.17 -4.87
C ALA A 65 -4.97 -33.00 -5.71
N ALA A 66 -5.76 -31.96 -5.44
CA ALA A 66 -7.04 -31.71 -6.11
C ALA A 66 -6.92 -30.78 -7.33
N PHE A 67 -5.98 -29.83 -7.31
CA PHE A 67 -5.78 -28.86 -8.39
C PHE A 67 -4.46 -29.12 -9.12
N PHE A 68 -4.44 -28.92 -10.43
CA PHE A 68 -3.24 -29.21 -11.25
C PHE A 68 -2.09 -28.24 -10.95
N ASP A 69 -2.42 -26.95 -10.79
CA ASP A 69 -1.47 -25.92 -10.36
C ASP A 69 -2.18 -24.77 -9.62
N TRP A 70 -1.42 -23.74 -9.24
CA TRP A 70 -1.98 -22.55 -8.57
C TRP A 70 -2.73 -21.59 -9.51
N ASN A 71 -2.65 -21.76 -10.84
CA ASN A 71 -3.48 -21.00 -11.79
C ASN A 71 -4.89 -21.61 -11.88
N ASP A 72 -4.98 -22.94 -11.90
CA ASP A 72 -6.22 -23.73 -11.85
C ASP A 72 -7.03 -23.38 -10.59
N LEU A 73 -6.45 -23.56 -9.39
CA LEU A 73 -7.10 -23.20 -8.12
C LEU A 73 -7.63 -21.76 -8.11
N ARG A 74 -6.88 -20.81 -8.68
CA ARG A 74 -7.26 -19.38 -8.71
C ARG A 74 -8.53 -19.12 -9.53
N VAL A 75 -8.80 -19.93 -10.55
CA VAL A 75 -10.01 -19.80 -11.41
C VAL A 75 -11.17 -20.68 -10.97
N SER A 76 -10.94 -21.65 -10.06
CA SER A 76 -11.99 -22.51 -9.50
C SER A 76 -13.02 -21.74 -8.65
N LEU A 77 -14.16 -22.40 -8.38
CA LEU A 77 -15.20 -21.86 -7.52
C LEU A 77 -14.78 -21.93 -6.05
N VAL A 78 -15.33 -21.01 -5.24
CA VAL A 78 -15.06 -20.99 -3.79
C VAL A 78 -15.62 -22.24 -3.10
N SER A 79 -16.74 -22.80 -3.58
CA SER A 79 -17.30 -24.07 -3.12
C SER A 79 -16.28 -25.20 -3.20
N ASP A 80 -15.72 -25.42 -4.38
CA ASP A 80 -14.92 -26.59 -4.70
C ASP A 80 -13.63 -26.59 -3.86
N ILE A 81 -13.02 -25.41 -3.70
CA ILE A 81 -11.85 -25.22 -2.83
C ILE A 81 -12.22 -25.43 -1.35
N VAL A 82 -13.40 -24.96 -0.90
CA VAL A 82 -13.89 -25.16 0.48
C VAL A 82 -14.13 -26.65 0.77
N ASP A 83 -14.67 -27.40 -0.19
CA ASP A 83 -14.92 -28.83 -0.05
C ASP A 83 -13.60 -29.62 0.05
N VAL A 84 -12.57 -29.25 -0.73
CA VAL A 84 -11.23 -29.86 -0.65
C VAL A 84 -10.53 -29.60 0.70
N ILE A 85 -10.57 -28.37 1.24
CA ILE A 85 -9.98 -28.08 2.56
C ILE A 85 -10.81 -28.64 3.72
N GLY A 86 -12.11 -28.85 3.51
CA GLY A 86 -13.05 -29.41 4.48
C GLY A 86 -13.42 -28.45 5.63
N HIS A 87 -14.52 -28.79 6.32
CA HIS A 87 -15.23 -27.92 7.27
C HIS A 87 -14.50 -27.63 8.60
N ARG A 88 -13.23 -28.00 8.76
CA ARG A 88 -12.44 -27.69 9.98
C ARG A 88 -11.98 -26.23 10.06
N HIS A 89 -11.92 -25.53 8.93
CA HIS A 89 -11.44 -24.15 8.88
C HIS A 89 -12.53 -23.16 9.28
N TRP A 90 -12.26 -22.37 10.33
CA TRP A 90 -13.09 -21.22 10.68
C TRP A 90 -13.25 -20.28 9.48
N ARG A 91 -14.50 -19.90 9.19
CA ARG A 91 -14.92 -19.04 8.06
C ARG A 91 -14.30 -19.44 6.71
N ALA A 92 -14.26 -20.75 6.41
CA ALA A 92 -13.67 -21.34 5.20
C ALA A 92 -13.94 -20.55 3.90
N ALA A 93 -15.20 -20.19 3.61
CA ALA A 93 -15.55 -19.48 2.38
C ALA A 93 -14.97 -18.05 2.27
N ASP A 94 -14.95 -17.28 3.37
CA ASP A 94 -14.35 -15.92 3.42
C ASP A 94 -12.82 -16.00 3.27
N ARG A 95 -12.19 -16.94 3.97
CA ARG A 95 -10.76 -17.27 3.85
C ARG A 95 -10.38 -17.63 2.41
N VAL A 96 -11.12 -18.54 1.78
CA VAL A 96 -10.87 -18.97 0.39
C VAL A 96 -11.12 -17.82 -0.59
N SER A 97 -12.20 -17.04 -0.42
CA SER A 97 -12.46 -15.87 -1.28
C SER A 97 -11.31 -14.87 -1.21
N ARG A 98 -10.84 -14.53 0.00
CA ARG A 98 -9.70 -13.63 0.24
C ARG A 98 -8.41 -14.15 -0.37
N MET A 99 -8.11 -15.44 -0.17
CA MET A 99 -6.94 -16.09 -0.76
C MET A 99 -6.97 -16.00 -2.29
N ARG A 100 -8.12 -16.34 -2.90
CA ARG A 100 -8.32 -16.28 -4.35
C ARG A 100 -8.24 -14.85 -4.88
N ASP A 101 -8.78 -13.87 -4.17
CA ASP A 101 -8.65 -12.45 -4.54
C ASP A 101 -7.19 -12.00 -4.55
N ALA A 102 -6.40 -12.41 -3.54
CA ALA A 102 -4.98 -12.11 -3.45
C ALA A 102 -4.16 -12.82 -4.54
N MET A 103 -4.45 -14.09 -4.85
CA MET A 103 -3.87 -14.80 -6.01
C MET A 103 -4.21 -14.12 -7.33
N ASN A 104 -5.45 -13.63 -7.49
CA ASN A 104 -5.86 -12.81 -8.63
C ASN A 104 -5.13 -11.46 -8.66
N GLY A 105 -4.78 -10.88 -7.50
CA GLY A 105 -3.94 -9.70 -7.39
C GLY A 105 -2.51 -9.93 -7.86
N ILE A 106 -1.90 -11.05 -7.45
CA ILE A 106 -0.56 -11.47 -7.87
C ILE A 106 -0.54 -11.70 -9.38
N PHE A 107 -1.47 -12.51 -9.92
CA PHE A 107 -1.55 -12.79 -11.35
C PHE A 107 -1.74 -11.52 -12.21
N ARG A 108 -2.51 -10.53 -11.72
CA ARG A 108 -2.69 -9.24 -12.40
C ARG A 108 -1.44 -8.35 -12.41
N ARG A 109 -0.48 -8.57 -11.51
CA ARG A 109 0.76 -7.78 -11.40
C ARG A 109 1.95 -8.43 -12.10
N GLU A 110 2.03 -9.75 -12.01
CA GLU A 110 3.19 -10.55 -12.45
C GLU A 110 2.92 -11.40 -13.70
N HIS A 111 1.67 -11.41 -14.20
CA HIS A 111 1.19 -12.28 -15.29
C HIS A 111 1.37 -13.79 -15.08
N LYS A 112 1.72 -14.18 -13.85
CA LYS A 112 1.87 -15.56 -13.35
C LYS A 112 1.52 -15.57 -11.86
N VAL A 113 0.99 -16.67 -11.34
CA VAL A 113 0.91 -16.87 -9.89
C VAL A 113 2.32 -17.23 -9.38
N SER A 114 3.10 -16.20 -9.01
CA SER A 114 4.43 -16.34 -8.42
C SER A 114 4.73 -15.14 -7.52
N LEU A 115 5.44 -15.39 -6.42
CA LEU A 115 5.86 -14.37 -5.46
C LEU A 115 7.37 -14.13 -5.48
N GLU A 116 8.10 -14.67 -6.46
CA GLU A 116 9.56 -14.64 -6.51
C GLU A 116 10.14 -13.21 -6.62
N ARG A 117 9.34 -12.27 -7.15
CA ARG A 117 9.64 -10.83 -7.12
C ARG A 117 9.89 -10.29 -5.71
N LEU A 118 9.32 -10.89 -4.65
CA LEU A 118 9.59 -10.48 -3.28
C LEU A 118 11.08 -10.60 -2.91
N ARG A 119 11.83 -11.51 -3.54
CA ARG A 119 13.28 -11.67 -3.29
C ARG A 119 14.13 -10.55 -3.88
N THR A 120 13.62 -9.81 -4.87
CA THR A 120 14.35 -8.71 -5.53
C THR A 120 13.94 -7.33 -5.03
N LEU A 121 12.85 -7.24 -4.27
CA LEU A 121 12.36 -5.99 -3.67
C LEU A 121 13.08 -5.66 -2.36
N MET A 122 13.29 -4.37 -2.09
CA MET A 122 13.69 -3.90 -0.77
C MET A 122 12.54 -4.08 0.23
N LYS A 123 12.86 -4.29 1.51
CA LYS A 123 11.87 -4.57 2.58
C LYS A 123 10.61 -3.70 2.54
N ARG A 124 10.77 -2.37 2.42
CA ARG A 124 9.62 -1.43 2.38
C ARG A 124 8.70 -1.69 1.19
N ASP A 125 9.28 -1.97 0.04
CA ASP A 125 8.53 -2.13 -1.21
C ASP A 125 7.89 -3.53 -1.28
N ALA A 126 8.51 -4.55 -0.66
CA ALA A 126 7.92 -5.87 -0.44
C ALA A 126 6.74 -5.84 0.55
N VAL A 127 6.84 -5.09 1.65
CA VAL A 127 5.73 -4.84 2.59
C VAL A 127 4.55 -4.20 1.83
N ASN A 128 4.80 -3.07 1.15
CA ASN A 128 3.77 -2.38 0.36
C ASN A 128 3.19 -3.26 -0.76
N TYR A 129 4.00 -4.11 -1.40
CA TYR A 129 3.52 -5.08 -2.39
C TYR A 129 2.48 -6.02 -1.76
N MET A 130 2.79 -6.61 -0.59
CA MET A 130 1.89 -7.54 0.08
C MET A 130 0.63 -6.83 0.62
N GLU A 131 0.78 -5.72 1.33
CA GLU A 131 -0.34 -4.97 1.93
C GLU A 131 -1.37 -4.49 0.91
N THR A 132 -0.94 -4.14 -0.30
CA THR A 132 -1.82 -3.65 -1.36
C THR A 132 -2.50 -4.77 -2.17
N LEU A 133 -2.26 -6.05 -1.87
CA LEU A 133 -2.97 -7.15 -2.54
C LEU A 133 -4.43 -7.23 -2.05
N PRO A 134 -5.42 -7.31 -2.95
CA PRO A 134 -6.82 -7.42 -2.56
C PRO A 134 -7.07 -8.72 -1.80
N GLY A 135 -7.84 -8.66 -0.71
CA GLY A 135 -8.07 -9.83 0.15
C GLY A 135 -6.92 -10.20 1.09
N MET A 136 -5.79 -9.47 1.06
CA MET A 136 -4.65 -9.75 1.95
C MET A 136 -5.03 -9.67 3.43
N ILE A 137 -4.40 -10.52 4.23
CA ILE A 137 -4.53 -10.57 5.68
C ILE A 137 -3.16 -10.23 6.29
N PRO A 138 -3.05 -9.30 7.27
CA PRO A 138 -1.76 -8.90 7.84
C PRO A 138 -0.92 -10.07 8.36
N PHE A 139 -1.54 -11.06 9.02
CA PHE A 139 -0.86 -12.30 9.43
C PHE A 139 -0.20 -13.04 8.25
N VAL A 140 -0.92 -13.18 7.12
CA VAL A 140 -0.41 -13.88 5.93
C VAL A 140 0.73 -13.11 5.28
N ALA A 141 0.57 -11.79 5.11
CA ALA A 141 1.63 -10.92 4.61
C ALA A 141 2.88 -11.04 5.47
N ASN A 142 2.73 -10.86 6.79
CA ASN A 142 3.83 -10.90 7.74
C ASN A 142 4.53 -12.27 7.76
N ARG A 143 3.79 -13.38 7.59
CA ARG A 143 4.37 -14.73 7.56
C ARG A 143 5.17 -14.99 6.29
N VAL A 144 4.66 -14.59 5.13
CA VAL A 144 5.39 -14.72 3.85
C VAL A 144 6.66 -13.85 3.86
N LEU A 145 6.58 -12.64 4.43
CA LEU A 145 7.73 -11.74 4.56
C LEU A 145 8.81 -12.30 5.51
N LEU A 146 8.41 -12.84 6.67
CA LEU A 146 9.33 -13.46 7.63
C LEU A 146 9.94 -14.76 7.10
N VAL A 147 9.10 -15.71 6.68
CA VAL A 147 9.54 -17.09 6.39
C VAL A 147 10.13 -17.21 4.97
N GLY A 148 9.51 -16.54 3.99
CA GLY A 148 9.85 -16.68 2.58
C GLY A 148 11.05 -15.85 2.12
N VAL A 149 11.21 -14.64 2.68
CA VAL A 149 12.26 -13.67 2.27
C VAL A 149 13.05 -13.06 3.45
N ASP A 150 12.90 -13.61 4.65
CA ASP A 150 13.69 -13.27 5.85
C ASP A 150 13.63 -11.79 6.29
N PHE A 151 12.54 -11.09 5.98
CA PHE A 151 12.34 -9.72 6.44
C PHE A 151 11.74 -9.69 7.85
N HIS A 152 12.48 -9.08 8.80
CA HIS A 152 12.05 -8.97 10.20
C HIS A 152 10.61 -8.46 10.36
N SER A 153 9.75 -9.33 10.87
CA SER A 153 8.30 -9.22 10.95
C SER A 153 7.84 -10.34 11.88
N VAL A 154 6.92 -10.09 12.82
CA VAL A 154 6.31 -11.17 13.62
C VAL A 154 4.81 -11.25 13.30
N PRO A 155 4.35 -12.34 12.66
CA PRO A 155 2.94 -12.57 12.40
C PRO A 155 2.18 -12.74 13.72
N VAL A 156 1.07 -12.03 13.87
CA VAL A 156 0.15 -12.17 15.00
C VAL A 156 -1.28 -12.14 14.45
N GLU A 157 -2.06 -13.14 14.81
CA GLU A 157 -3.48 -13.29 14.51
C GLU A 157 -4.33 -13.28 15.79
N GLU A 158 -5.64 -13.43 15.62
CA GLU A 158 -6.65 -13.24 16.66
C GLU A 158 -6.47 -14.16 17.88
N PHE A 159 -6.13 -15.44 17.66
CA PHE A 159 -5.88 -16.37 18.76
C PHE A 159 -4.53 -16.12 19.45
N GLY A 160 -3.46 -15.86 18.70
CA GLY A 160 -2.17 -15.44 19.24
C GLY A 160 -2.27 -14.16 20.08
N LEU A 161 -3.04 -13.16 19.63
CA LEU A 161 -3.35 -11.96 20.42
C LEU A 161 -4.10 -12.32 21.71
N GLN A 162 -5.14 -13.17 21.63
CA GLN A 162 -5.87 -13.62 22.82
C GLN A 162 -4.93 -14.32 23.83
N MET A 163 -4.01 -15.16 23.37
CA MET A 163 -3.01 -15.83 24.22
C MET A 163 -2.01 -14.84 24.83
N LEU A 164 -1.56 -13.82 24.08
CA LEU A 164 -0.68 -12.77 24.59
C LEU A 164 -1.36 -11.89 25.65
N VAL A 165 -2.66 -11.62 25.50
CA VAL A 165 -3.47 -10.91 26.52
C VAL A 165 -3.65 -11.78 27.76
N GLN A 166 -3.99 -13.08 27.60
CA GLN A 166 -4.10 -14.02 28.73
C GLN A 166 -2.77 -14.22 29.48
N ALA A 167 -1.64 -14.11 28.79
CA ALA A 167 -0.31 -14.13 29.40
C ALA A 167 0.08 -12.83 30.14
N GLY A 168 -0.73 -11.77 30.01
CA GLY A 168 -0.44 -10.44 30.57
C GLY A 168 0.71 -9.72 29.85
N ALA A 169 0.97 -10.04 28.58
CA ALA A 169 1.95 -9.33 27.75
C ALA A 169 1.35 -8.07 27.11
N LEU A 170 0.07 -8.10 26.78
CA LEU A 170 -0.69 -7.00 26.16
C LEU A 170 -1.99 -6.75 26.94
N PRO A 171 -2.48 -5.49 27.06
CA PRO A 171 -3.80 -5.22 27.63
C PRO A 171 -4.94 -5.75 26.76
N ALA A 172 -6.04 -6.09 27.42
CA ALA A 172 -7.32 -6.31 26.75
C ALA A 172 -7.73 -5.07 25.93
N GLY A 173 -8.18 -5.28 24.70
CA GLY A 173 -8.54 -4.20 23.76
C GLY A 173 -7.40 -3.69 22.86
N THR A 174 -6.18 -4.23 22.99
CA THR A 174 -5.10 -3.98 22.00
C THR A 174 -5.54 -4.42 20.60
N SER A 175 -5.34 -3.59 19.57
CA SER A 175 -5.68 -3.98 18.19
C SER A 175 -4.65 -4.97 17.62
N LEU A 176 -5.03 -5.76 16.60
CA LEU A 176 -4.09 -6.67 15.92
C LEU A 176 -2.89 -5.95 15.30
N VAL A 177 -3.10 -4.75 14.76
CA VAL A 177 -2.05 -3.94 14.13
C VAL A 177 -1.06 -3.44 15.19
N ASP A 178 -1.57 -2.94 16.31
CA ASP A 178 -0.74 -2.50 17.43
C ASP A 178 0.00 -3.67 18.07
N ALA A 179 -0.65 -4.83 18.21
CA ALA A 179 -0.06 -6.05 18.75
C ALA A 179 1.09 -6.57 17.86
N SER A 180 0.86 -6.77 16.55
CA SER A 180 1.91 -7.23 15.64
C SER A 180 3.07 -6.23 15.54
N GLY A 181 2.76 -4.92 15.49
CA GLY A 181 3.76 -3.85 15.52
C GLY A 181 4.56 -3.80 16.82
N TRP A 182 3.91 -4.01 17.97
CA TRP A 182 4.56 -4.04 19.30
C TRP A 182 5.43 -5.29 19.46
N VAL A 183 4.92 -6.48 19.14
CA VAL A 183 5.70 -7.73 19.21
C VAL A 183 6.92 -7.67 18.28
N THR A 184 6.75 -7.22 17.03
CA THR A 184 7.86 -7.06 16.07
C THR A 184 8.94 -6.09 16.56
N ARG A 185 8.61 -5.09 17.38
CA ARG A 185 9.60 -4.16 17.96
C ARG A 185 10.36 -4.75 19.17
N HIS A 186 9.76 -5.71 19.89
CA HIS A 186 10.33 -6.27 21.11
C HIS A 186 11.03 -7.62 20.90
N VAL A 187 10.78 -8.29 19.77
CA VAL A 187 11.50 -9.49 19.32
C VAL A 187 12.63 -9.09 18.38
N LYS A 188 13.84 -9.66 18.56
CA LYS A 188 14.97 -9.42 17.65
C LYS A 188 14.74 -10.09 16.29
N ALA A 189 15.41 -9.61 15.24
CA ALA A 189 15.30 -10.19 13.90
C ALA A 189 15.68 -11.68 13.86
N GLU A 190 16.78 -12.06 14.53
CA GLU A 190 17.25 -13.44 14.66
C GLU A 190 16.24 -14.36 15.37
N GLU A 191 15.52 -13.82 16.37
CA GLU A 191 14.55 -14.53 17.19
C GLU A 191 13.14 -14.55 16.55
N ALA A 192 12.91 -13.83 15.44
CA ALA A 192 11.57 -13.61 14.87
C ALA A 192 10.90 -14.89 14.35
N ARG A 193 11.68 -15.80 13.74
CA ARG A 193 11.18 -17.12 13.30
C ARG A 193 10.79 -18.00 14.48
N GLU A 194 11.61 -18.03 15.54
CA GLU A 194 11.31 -18.78 16.76
C GLU A 194 10.07 -18.21 17.47
N ALA A 195 9.94 -16.88 17.54
CA ALA A 195 8.78 -16.23 18.12
C ALA A 195 7.47 -16.54 17.35
N HIS A 196 7.52 -16.54 16.01
CA HIS A 196 6.39 -16.97 15.18
C HIS A 196 5.99 -18.43 15.46
N ARG A 197 6.98 -19.34 15.52
CA ARG A 197 6.72 -20.76 15.84
C ARG A 197 6.17 -20.95 17.25
N ALA A 198 6.63 -20.17 18.22
CA ALA A 198 6.10 -20.20 19.59
C ALA A 198 4.66 -19.70 19.67
N LEU A 199 4.28 -18.68 18.88
CA LEU A 199 2.89 -18.24 18.76
C LEU A 199 2.01 -19.34 18.15
N VAL A 200 2.45 -19.98 17.06
CA VAL A 200 1.71 -21.10 16.46
C VAL A 200 1.57 -22.27 17.42
N ALA A 201 2.64 -22.68 18.12
CA ALA A 201 2.58 -23.75 19.12
C ALA A 201 1.68 -23.43 20.32
N ALA A 202 1.58 -22.16 20.73
CA ALA A 202 0.63 -21.73 21.75
C ALA A 202 -0.82 -21.84 21.28
N VAL A 203 -1.10 -21.54 20.00
CA VAL A 203 -2.42 -21.71 19.39
C VAL A 203 -2.75 -23.19 19.20
N ASP A 204 -1.82 -24.02 18.73
CA ASP A 204 -2.01 -25.47 18.61
C ASP A 204 -2.37 -26.08 19.97
N HIS A 205 -1.61 -25.75 21.02
CA HIS A 205 -1.89 -26.20 22.38
C HIS A 205 -3.24 -25.69 22.93
N MET A 206 -3.66 -24.48 22.58
CA MET A 206 -5.00 -23.97 22.89
C MET A 206 -6.08 -24.81 22.20
N TRP A 207 -5.90 -25.17 20.93
CA TRP A 207 -6.83 -26.03 20.19
C TRP A 207 -6.91 -27.46 20.73
N GLU A 208 -5.81 -28.01 21.25
CA GLU A 208 -5.77 -29.31 21.91
C GLU A 208 -6.47 -29.32 23.28
N THR A 209 -6.21 -28.29 24.10
CA THR A 209 -6.63 -28.28 25.52
C THR A 209 -7.97 -27.58 25.78
N ASN A 210 -8.31 -26.56 25.00
CA ASN A 210 -9.52 -25.77 25.15
C ASN A 210 -9.95 -25.20 23.78
N PRO A 211 -10.40 -26.06 22.85
CA PRO A 211 -10.73 -25.65 21.49
C PRO A 211 -11.77 -24.51 21.49
N PRO A 212 -11.52 -23.41 20.77
CA PRO A 212 -12.44 -22.28 20.75
C PRO A 212 -13.80 -22.72 20.19
N LYS A 213 -14.89 -22.31 20.86
CA LYS A 213 -16.26 -22.59 20.40
C LYS A 213 -16.56 -21.78 19.15
N LEU A 214 -16.15 -22.30 17.99
CA LEU A 214 -16.48 -21.73 16.69
C LEU A 214 -18.02 -21.73 16.48
N PRO A 215 -18.64 -20.58 16.20
CA PRO A 215 -20.04 -20.52 15.76
C PRO A 215 -20.35 -21.52 14.63
N LYS A 216 -21.36 -22.36 14.82
CA LYS A 216 -21.71 -23.47 13.91
C LYS A 216 -22.32 -23.04 12.56
N ALA A 217 -22.39 -21.75 12.28
CA ALA A 217 -22.92 -21.19 11.04
C ALA A 217 -22.03 -20.03 10.59
N ALA A 218 -22.10 -19.71 9.31
CA ALA A 218 -21.55 -18.46 8.78
C ALA A 218 -22.40 -17.27 9.28
N THR A 219 -22.22 -16.90 10.56
CA THR A 219 -22.72 -15.63 11.08
C THR A 219 -22.19 -14.52 10.16
N LYS A 220 -23.09 -13.63 9.72
CA LYS A 220 -22.73 -12.51 8.83
C LYS A 220 -21.49 -11.77 9.38
N PRO A 221 -20.63 -11.18 8.53
CA PRO A 221 -19.30 -10.66 8.92
C PRO A 221 -19.33 -9.37 9.79
N ALA A 222 -20.33 -9.21 10.66
CA ALA A 222 -20.52 -8.10 11.57
C ALA A 222 -19.75 -8.26 12.90
N GLU A 223 -19.48 -9.48 13.36
CA GLU A 223 -18.85 -9.74 14.68
C GLU A 223 -17.32 -9.54 14.69
N LEU A 224 -16.71 -9.32 13.52
CA LEU A 224 -15.30 -8.95 13.38
C LEU A 224 -15.10 -7.78 12.41
N ALA A 225 -16.07 -6.87 12.35
CA ALA A 225 -15.92 -5.60 11.67
C ALA A 225 -15.41 -4.55 12.67
N PRO A 226 -14.36 -3.77 12.37
CA PRO A 226 -14.15 -2.51 13.07
C PRO A 226 -15.40 -1.62 12.90
N PRO A 227 -15.74 -0.75 13.87
CA PRO A 227 -16.93 0.09 13.79
C PRO A 227 -16.90 0.91 12.50
N LYS A 228 -18.02 0.90 11.75
CA LYS A 228 -18.14 1.42 10.37
C LYS A 228 -17.26 2.66 10.10
N PRO A 229 -16.41 2.59 9.05
CA PRO A 229 -16.24 3.75 8.19
C PRO A 229 -16.11 3.36 6.70
N ILE A 230 -16.33 2.09 6.32
CA ILE A 230 -15.91 1.58 5.01
C ILE A 230 -16.79 2.13 3.86
N GLU A 231 -18.11 2.27 4.03
CA GLU A 231 -18.94 2.90 2.99
C GLU A 231 -18.66 4.40 2.86
N GLU A 232 -18.54 5.12 3.97
CA GLU A 232 -18.25 6.57 3.95
C GLU A 232 -16.85 6.86 3.42
N ALA A 233 -15.83 6.10 3.81
CA ALA A 233 -14.48 6.22 3.28
C ALA A 233 -14.39 5.80 1.80
N ARG A 234 -15.16 4.78 1.36
CA ARG A 234 -15.21 4.37 -0.05
C ARG A 234 -15.99 5.38 -0.91
N ALA A 235 -17.05 5.99 -0.36
CA ALA A 235 -17.78 7.08 -0.99
C ALA A 235 -16.93 8.34 -1.09
N ALA A 236 -16.20 8.71 -0.02
CA ALA A 236 -15.25 9.83 -0.01
C ALA A 236 -14.09 9.60 -0.99
N ALA A 237 -13.52 8.39 -1.05
CA ALA A 237 -12.49 8.04 -2.02
C ALA A 237 -13.01 8.12 -3.47
N LYS A 238 -14.25 7.63 -3.72
CA LYS A 238 -14.88 7.74 -5.04
C LYS A 238 -15.15 9.21 -5.42
N ALA A 239 -15.67 10.00 -4.49
CA ALA A 239 -15.92 11.43 -4.70
C ALA A 239 -14.62 12.22 -4.94
N LEU A 240 -13.53 11.86 -4.27
CA LEU A 240 -12.21 12.46 -4.50
C LEU A 240 -11.69 12.18 -5.92
N VAL A 241 -11.83 10.94 -6.39
CA VAL A 241 -11.43 10.53 -7.75
C VAL A 241 -12.32 11.18 -8.82
N GLU A 242 -13.63 11.25 -8.60
CA GLU A 242 -14.56 11.95 -9.50
C GLU A 242 -14.29 13.47 -9.54
N ALA A 243 -13.94 14.09 -8.41
CA ALA A 243 -13.53 15.50 -8.34
C ALA A 243 -12.20 15.76 -9.05
N GLN A 244 -11.21 14.87 -8.93
CA GLN A 244 -9.93 14.96 -9.66
C GLN A 244 -10.15 14.85 -11.18
N LEU A 245 -10.95 13.88 -11.63
CA LEU A 245 -11.34 13.73 -13.04
C LEU A 245 -12.14 14.94 -13.56
N ALA A 246 -12.98 15.56 -12.74
CA ALA A 246 -13.70 16.78 -13.11
C ALA A 246 -12.75 17.98 -13.23
N ALA A 247 -11.79 18.15 -12.31
CA ALA A 247 -10.78 19.20 -12.36
C ALA A 247 -9.86 19.07 -13.58
N GLU A 248 -9.41 17.86 -13.90
CA GLU A 248 -8.57 17.58 -15.08
C GLU A 248 -9.32 17.89 -16.39
N ARG A 249 -10.61 17.51 -16.48
CA ARG A 249 -11.47 17.86 -17.63
C ARG A 249 -11.70 19.36 -17.74
N ALA A 250 -11.87 20.06 -16.63
CA ALA A 250 -12.00 21.52 -16.62
C ALA A 250 -10.71 22.22 -17.07
N ALA A 251 -9.54 21.75 -16.63
CA ALA A 251 -8.25 22.25 -17.07
C ALA A 251 -8.04 22.05 -18.58
N LEU A 252 -8.34 20.86 -19.12
CA LEU A 252 -8.26 20.57 -20.55
C LEU A 252 -9.19 21.47 -21.39
N LEU A 253 -10.37 21.79 -20.88
CA LEU A 253 -11.30 22.72 -21.54
C LEU A 253 -10.81 24.18 -21.49
N ALA A 254 -10.22 24.60 -20.37
CA ALA A 254 -9.61 25.92 -20.23
C ALA A 254 -8.41 26.11 -21.18
N GLU A 255 -7.53 25.11 -21.29
CA GLU A 255 -6.40 25.11 -22.24
C GLU A 255 -6.89 25.20 -23.70
N ARG A 256 -7.92 24.41 -24.05
CA ARG A 256 -8.56 24.47 -25.38
C ARG A 256 -9.23 25.81 -25.67
N ALA A 257 -9.76 26.49 -24.65
CA ALA A 257 -10.32 27.83 -24.78
C ALA A 257 -9.22 28.89 -24.97
N ALA A 258 -8.14 28.84 -24.18
CA ALA A 258 -6.99 29.72 -24.31
C ALA A 258 -6.36 29.64 -25.71
N ARG A 259 -6.12 28.42 -26.22
CA ARG A 259 -5.57 28.18 -27.56
C ARG A 259 -6.49 28.65 -28.70
N ARG A 260 -7.81 28.69 -28.48
CA ARG A 260 -8.78 29.27 -29.43
C ARG A 260 -8.73 30.79 -29.45
N GLU A 261 -8.57 31.43 -28.30
CA GLU A 261 -8.40 32.89 -28.21
C GLU A 261 -7.03 33.36 -28.73
N GLU A 262 -5.97 32.58 -28.52
CA GLU A 262 -4.66 32.81 -29.13
C GLU A 262 -4.74 32.79 -30.66
N MET A 263 -5.28 31.71 -31.26
CA MET A 263 -5.50 31.66 -32.71
C MET A 263 -6.44 32.76 -33.25
N ARG A 264 -7.36 33.27 -32.43
CA ARG A 264 -8.19 34.44 -32.80
C ARG A 264 -7.37 35.73 -32.82
N ARG A 265 -6.49 35.94 -31.84
CA ARG A 265 -5.57 37.09 -31.79
C ARG A 265 -4.57 37.06 -32.94
N GLU A 266 -4.00 35.91 -33.26
CA GLU A 266 -3.13 35.74 -34.43
C GLU A 266 -3.86 36.05 -35.74
N LYS A 267 -5.07 35.51 -35.94
CA LYS A 267 -5.89 35.80 -37.13
C LYS A 267 -6.31 37.27 -37.22
N ALA A 268 -6.57 37.93 -36.09
CA ALA A 268 -6.84 39.37 -36.05
C ALA A 268 -5.60 40.20 -36.39
N ALA A 269 -4.41 39.81 -35.88
CA ALA A 269 -3.15 40.45 -36.20
C ALA A 269 -2.76 40.29 -37.69
N LEU A 270 -2.97 39.11 -38.26
CA LEU A 270 -2.79 38.85 -39.69
C LEU A 270 -3.73 39.74 -40.53
N LYS A 271 -5.03 39.78 -40.24
CA LYS A 271 -5.97 40.67 -40.94
C LYS A 271 -5.64 42.15 -40.77
N ALA A 272 -5.15 42.58 -39.60
CA ALA A 272 -4.71 43.95 -39.38
C ALA A 272 -3.44 44.30 -40.17
N LYS A 273 -2.54 43.32 -40.37
CA LYS A 273 -1.35 43.46 -41.23
C LYS A 273 -1.75 43.55 -42.70
N GLU A 274 -2.59 42.64 -43.19
CA GLU A 274 -3.15 42.68 -44.55
C GLU A 274 -3.90 44.00 -44.83
N ALA A 275 -4.68 44.50 -43.87
CA ALA A 275 -5.38 45.78 -43.99
C ALA A 275 -4.40 46.97 -44.06
N ARG A 276 -3.30 46.95 -43.30
CA ARG A 276 -2.24 47.96 -43.37
C ARG A 276 -1.48 47.92 -44.69
N GLU A 277 -1.19 46.72 -45.21
CA GLU A 277 -0.53 46.54 -46.51
C GLU A 277 -1.44 47.01 -47.66
N ARG A 278 -2.74 46.71 -47.62
CA ARG A 278 -3.74 47.26 -48.56
C ARG A 278 -3.89 48.78 -48.46
N ALA A 279 -3.87 49.35 -47.25
CA ALA A 279 -3.89 50.80 -47.06
C ALA A 279 -2.61 51.50 -47.53
N ALA A 280 -1.45 50.84 -47.41
CA ALA A 280 -0.19 51.34 -47.96
C ALA A 280 -0.18 51.34 -49.50
N ALA A 281 -0.81 50.34 -50.12
CA ALA A 281 -1.01 50.29 -51.58
C ALA A 281 -2.02 51.32 -52.13
N ALA A 282 -2.84 51.93 -51.27
CA ALA A 282 -3.92 52.84 -51.67
C ALA A 282 -3.59 54.35 -51.52
N LYS A 283 -2.35 54.73 -51.20
CA LYS A 283 -1.95 56.15 -51.14
C LYS A 283 -1.75 56.73 -52.55
N PRO A 284 -2.48 57.79 -52.95
CA PRO A 284 -2.27 58.44 -54.25
C PRO A 284 -0.98 59.26 -54.28
N LYS A 285 -0.33 59.31 -55.45
CA LYS A 285 0.81 60.20 -55.71
C LYS A 285 0.34 61.63 -55.94
N ALA A 286 0.59 62.51 -54.97
CA ALA A 286 0.62 63.97 -55.14
C ALA A 286 1.57 64.55 -54.07
N SER A 287 2.40 65.57 -54.32
CA SER A 287 2.80 66.23 -55.58
C SER A 287 4.23 66.80 -55.38
N LYS A 288 4.95 67.14 -56.46
CA LYS A 288 6.28 67.79 -56.38
C LYS A 288 6.15 69.33 -56.44
N GLY A 289 7.03 70.02 -55.71
CA GLY A 289 7.30 71.47 -55.85
C GLY A 289 6.88 72.30 -54.62
N ALA A 290 7.61 73.33 -54.18
CA ALA A 290 8.95 73.80 -54.56
C ALA A 290 9.54 74.72 -53.45
N THR A 291 10.88 74.93 -53.44
CA THR A 291 11.63 76.13 -52.96
C THR A 291 11.10 76.92 -51.72
N ALA A 292 11.82 77.10 -50.59
CA ALA A 292 12.93 78.05 -50.38
C ALA A 292 13.11 78.32 -48.84
N VAL A 293 14.11 79.02 -48.23
CA VAL A 293 15.52 79.43 -48.52
C VAL A 293 16.15 79.95 -47.19
N LYS A 294 17.39 79.55 -46.82
CA LYS A 294 18.26 80.08 -45.71
C LYS A 294 17.70 79.94 -44.26
N SER A 295 18.48 79.90 -43.17
CA SER A 295 19.85 80.40 -42.88
C SER A 295 20.59 79.59 -41.77
N ALA A 296 21.86 79.93 -41.51
CA ALA A 296 22.71 79.45 -40.41
C ALA A 296 22.13 79.79 -38.99
N LYS A 297 22.64 79.33 -37.83
CA LYS A 297 24.07 79.28 -37.38
C LYS A 297 24.24 78.55 -36.02
N ALA A 298 25.42 77.94 -35.81
CA ALA A 298 26.15 77.61 -34.56
C ALA A 298 25.45 77.25 -33.23
N GLY A 299 25.93 76.19 -32.56
CA GLY A 299 25.61 75.89 -31.15
C GLY A 299 26.16 74.55 -30.61
N LYS A 300 27.44 74.51 -30.22
CA LYS A 300 28.07 73.48 -29.36
C LYS A 300 28.68 74.21 -28.16
N PRO A 301 29.09 73.55 -27.05
CA PRO A 301 28.77 72.20 -26.55
C PRO A 301 28.47 72.20 -25.02
N ALA A 302 28.61 71.01 -24.39
CA ALA A 302 29.00 70.82 -22.97
C ALA A 302 27.87 70.97 -21.91
N LYS A 303 27.97 70.37 -20.71
CA LYS A 303 29.06 69.58 -20.08
C LYS A 303 28.50 68.73 -18.93
N ALA A 304 29.17 67.60 -18.64
CA ALA A 304 29.46 67.07 -17.29
C ALA A 304 28.32 66.72 -16.29
N ALA A 305 28.55 65.87 -15.28
CA ALA A 305 29.50 64.76 -15.12
C ALA A 305 29.23 64.05 -13.77
N LYS A 306 29.62 62.76 -13.67
CA LYS A 306 29.98 62.07 -12.41
C LYS A 306 28.86 62.01 -11.35
N ALA A 307 29.03 61.40 -10.18
CA ALA A 307 29.55 60.10 -9.72
C ALA A 307 29.10 60.05 -8.22
N ALA A 308 29.11 58.99 -7.44
CA ALA A 308 29.82 57.73 -7.48
C ALA A 308 29.12 56.72 -6.53
N ARG A 309 29.54 55.45 -6.61
CA ARG A 309 29.50 54.48 -5.49
C ARG A 309 30.37 55.03 -4.31
N PRO A 310 30.33 54.51 -3.05
CA PRO A 310 30.28 53.06 -2.79
C PRO A 310 29.79 52.52 -1.43
N ALA A 311 29.78 51.18 -1.36
CA ALA A 311 30.22 50.35 -0.22
C ALA A 311 29.43 50.38 1.12
N LYS A 312 29.57 49.41 2.05
CA LYS A 312 29.89 47.95 2.04
C LYS A 312 29.83 47.50 3.54
N VAL A 313 29.84 46.19 3.80
CA VAL A 313 30.19 45.55 5.11
C VAL A 313 29.09 45.44 6.18
N ALA A 314 28.48 44.24 6.18
CA ALA A 314 28.19 43.33 7.30
C ALA A 314 28.42 43.75 8.77
N LYS A 315 27.56 43.21 9.66
CA LYS A 315 28.04 42.50 10.86
C LYS A 315 27.13 41.33 11.26
N LYS A 316 27.74 40.38 11.99
CA LYS A 316 27.23 39.07 12.43
C LYS A 316 27.07 39.08 13.97
N ARG A 317 26.40 38.05 14.51
CA ARG A 317 26.12 37.76 15.94
C ARG A 317 24.75 38.30 16.40
N LYS A 318 24.05 37.63 17.31
CA LYS A 318 24.52 36.59 18.25
C LYS A 318 23.64 35.34 18.20
#